data_AF-A0A1H3ICA5-F1
#
_entry.id   AF-A0A1H3ICA5-F1
#
_cell.length_a   1.000
_cell.length_b   1.000
_cell.length_c   1.000
_cell.angle_alpha   90.00
_cell.angle_beta   90.00
_cell.angle_gamma   90.00
#
_symmetry.space_group_name_H-M   'P 1'
#
loop_
_entity.id
_entity.type
_entity.pdbx_description
1 polymer ?
#
loop_
_entity_poly.entity_id
_entity_poly.type
_entity_poly.pdbx_seq_one_letter_code
_entity_poly.pdbx_strand_id
1 'polypeptide(L)'
;MSNIIIKKIGITKLDTEAIVNAANTGLWEGGGVCGVISAGIFGYPIDKAWKIAISACNDFINNNIDYDIDIVFAVLDNKIMKIGEGILNKV
;
A
#
# COMPACT_ATOMS: atom_id res chain seq x y z
N MET A 1 -3.39 -7.65 16.65
CA MET A 1 -4.11 -6.41 16.27
C MET A 1 -3.44 -5.92 15.01
N SER A 2 -4.16 -5.91 13.90
CA SER A 2 -3.62 -5.70 12.56
C SER A 2 -3.14 -4.26 12.35
N ASN A 3 -1.98 -4.08 11.70
CA ASN A 3 -1.40 -2.76 11.46
C ASN A 3 -1.06 -2.54 9.98
N ILE A 4 -1.04 -1.27 9.57
CA ILE A 4 -0.46 -0.85 8.29
C ILE A 4 0.88 -0.18 8.59
N ILE A 5 1.93 -0.65 7.94
CA ILE A 5 3.31 -0.22 8.16
C ILE A 5 3.92 0.21 6.83
N ILE A 6 4.62 1.35 6.79
CA ILE A 6 5.36 1.79 5.61
C ILE A 6 6.85 1.72 5.94
N LYS A 7 7.64 0.96 5.16
CA LYS A 7 9.08 0.77 5.40
C LYS A 7 9.87 1.07 4.13
N LYS A 8 10.92 1.89 4.26
CA LYS A 8 11.93 2.00 3.20
C LYS A 8 12.83 0.76 3.22
N ILE A 9 12.47 -0.23 2.43
CA ILE A 9 13.17 -1.52 2.38
C ILE A 9 12.92 -2.20 1.04
N GLY A 10 13.88 -3.01 0.58
CA GLY A 10 13.65 -3.92 -0.54
C GLY A 10 12.84 -5.13 -0.07
N ILE A 11 11.88 -5.58 -0.89
CA ILE A 11 11.00 -6.71 -0.54
C ILE A 11 11.78 -7.98 -0.21
N THR A 12 12.95 -8.17 -0.83
CA THR A 12 13.82 -9.33 -0.61
C THR A 12 14.46 -9.38 0.77
N LYS A 13 14.35 -8.29 1.55
CA LYS A 13 14.86 -8.18 2.93
C LYS A 13 13.76 -8.21 3.98
N LEU A 14 12.50 -8.34 3.56
CA LEU A 14 11.37 -8.48 4.48
C LEU A 14 11.20 -9.95 4.84
N ASP A 15 11.11 -10.20 6.15
CA ASP A 15 10.58 -11.46 6.67
C ASP A 15 9.06 -11.34 6.65
N THR A 16 8.43 -11.90 5.63
CA THR A 16 6.98 -11.82 5.40
C THR A 16 6.47 -13.12 4.82
N GLU A 17 5.22 -13.45 5.13
CA GLU A 17 4.60 -14.73 4.76
C GLU A 17 4.08 -14.73 3.33
N ALA A 18 3.73 -13.55 2.80
CA ALA A 18 3.15 -13.41 1.47
C ALA A 18 3.50 -12.07 0.83
N ILE A 19 3.67 -12.10 -0.49
CA ILE A 19 3.80 -10.89 -1.31
C ILE A 19 2.55 -10.81 -2.19
N VAL A 20 1.78 -9.74 -2.02
CA VAL A 20 0.57 -9.49 -2.80
C VAL A 20 0.85 -8.52 -3.93
N ASN A 21 0.29 -8.80 -5.11
CA ASN A 21 0.28 -7.81 -6.18
C ASN A 21 -0.81 -6.76 -5.90
N ALA A 22 -0.52 -5.52 -6.28
CA ALA A 22 -1.44 -4.40 -6.21
C ALA A 22 -2.53 -4.50 -7.30
N ALA A 23 -3.37 -5.53 -7.29
CA ALA A 23 -4.38 -5.71 -8.33
C ALA A 23 -5.57 -4.74 -8.21
N ASN A 24 -6.36 -4.65 -9.29
CA ASN A 24 -7.70 -4.07 -9.29
C ASN A 24 -8.74 -5.17 -9.51
N THR A 25 -10.01 -4.86 -9.26
CA THR A 25 -11.13 -5.81 -9.40
C THR A 25 -11.29 -6.40 -10.80
N GLY A 26 -10.77 -5.74 -11.84
CA GLY A 26 -10.78 -6.22 -13.22
C GLY A 26 -9.52 -6.97 -13.66
N LEU A 27 -8.51 -7.09 -12.79
CA LEU A 27 -7.17 -7.62 -13.12
C LEU A 27 -6.50 -6.90 -14.31
N TRP A 28 -6.88 -5.66 -14.59
CA TRP A 28 -6.33 -4.90 -15.71
C TRP A 28 -4.95 -4.37 -15.39
N GLU A 29 -4.06 -4.35 -16.39
CA GLU A 29 -2.77 -3.67 -16.27
C GLU A 29 -3.00 -2.16 -16.06
N GLY A 30 -2.26 -1.56 -15.13
CA GLY A 30 -2.31 -0.11 -14.89
C GLY A 30 -3.52 0.44 -14.13
N GLY A 31 -4.45 -0.40 -13.64
CA GLY A 31 -5.61 0.02 -12.83
C GLY A 31 -5.46 -0.26 -11.32
N GLY A 32 -6.36 0.32 -10.49
CA GLY A 32 -6.41 0.15 -9.03
C GLY A 32 -5.10 0.46 -8.32
N VAL A 33 -4.72 -0.33 -7.30
CA VAL A 33 -3.53 -0.08 -6.48
C VAL A 33 -2.25 -0.11 -7.33
N CYS A 34 -2.15 -0.91 -8.40
CA CYS A 34 -0.99 -0.95 -9.32
C CYS A 34 -0.84 0.34 -10.15
N GLY A 35 -1.95 0.88 -10.68
CA GLY A 35 -1.94 2.17 -11.38
C GLY A 35 -1.57 3.34 -10.47
N VAL A 36 -2.03 3.23 -9.22
CA VAL A 36 -1.78 4.13 -8.10
C VAL A 36 -0.32 4.07 -7.62
N ILE A 37 0.27 2.88 -7.46
CA ILE A 37 1.67 2.71 -7.04
C ILE A 37 2.64 3.07 -8.19
N SER A 38 2.18 2.99 -9.45
CA SER A 38 2.91 3.50 -10.61
C SER A 38 2.95 5.04 -10.73
N ALA A 39 2.59 5.79 -9.68
CA ALA A 39 2.51 7.26 -9.57
C ALA A 39 3.74 8.06 -10.05
N GLY A 40 4.84 7.42 -10.46
CA GLY A 40 6.01 8.07 -11.04
C GLY A 40 6.07 8.06 -12.57
N ILE A 41 5.56 7.02 -13.25
CA ILE A 41 5.83 6.81 -14.68
C ILE A 41 4.62 7.15 -15.57
N PHE A 42 3.39 7.03 -15.03
CA PHE A 42 2.13 7.35 -15.73
C PHE A 42 1.42 8.60 -15.18
N GLY A 43 2.06 9.34 -14.26
CA GLY A 43 1.58 10.66 -13.79
C GLY A 43 0.41 10.65 -12.81
N TYR A 44 0.06 9.52 -12.20
CA TYR A 44 -1.01 9.48 -11.20
C TYR A 44 -0.61 10.24 -9.92
N PRO A 45 -1.48 11.10 -9.32
CA PRO A 45 -1.13 11.85 -8.11
C PRO A 45 -0.80 10.94 -6.92
N ILE A 46 0.42 11.07 -6.39
CA ILE A 46 0.95 10.19 -5.35
C ILE A 46 0.16 10.23 -4.03
N ASP A 47 -0.46 11.37 -3.71
CA ASP A 47 -1.29 11.54 -2.52
C ASP A 47 -2.63 10.79 -2.64
N LYS A 48 -3.26 10.84 -3.81
CA LYS A 48 -4.47 10.06 -4.10
C LYS A 48 -4.16 8.58 -4.11
N ALA A 49 -2.99 8.22 -4.63
CA ALA A 49 -2.49 6.87 -4.67
C ALA A 49 -2.40 6.26 -3.26
N TRP A 50 -1.68 6.92 -2.36
CA TRP A 50 -1.60 6.50 -0.97
C TRP A 50 -2.95 6.38 -0.29
N LYS A 51 -3.85 7.35 -0.50
CA LYS A 51 -5.20 7.29 0.08
C LYS A 51 -5.96 6.03 -0.35
N ILE A 52 -5.97 5.72 -1.65
CA ILE A 52 -6.68 4.55 -2.17
C ILE A 52 -6.07 3.25 -1.61
N ALA A 53 -4.73 3.15 -1.61
CA ALA A 53 -4.05 1.96 -1.11
C ALA A 53 -4.33 1.73 0.39
N ILE A 54 -4.20 2.78 1.21
CA ILE A 54 -4.44 2.70 2.67
C ILE A 54 -5.91 2.41 2.97
N SER A 55 -6.85 3.06 2.28
CA SER A 55 -8.28 2.77 2.45
C SER A 55 -8.61 1.32 2.11
N ALA A 56 -8.08 0.78 1.00
CA ALA A 56 -8.31 -0.62 0.64
C ALA A 56 -7.78 -1.60 1.70
N CYS A 57 -6.61 -1.31 2.29
CA CYS A 57 -6.06 -2.11 3.39
C CYS A 57 -6.91 -2.01 4.67
N ASN A 58 -7.37 -0.80 5.03
CA ASN A 58 -8.26 -0.59 6.16
C ASN A 58 -9.61 -1.30 5.96
N ASP A 59 -10.18 -1.23 4.76
CA ASP A 59 -11.42 -1.93 4.43
C ASP A 59 -11.25 -3.44 4.60
N PHE A 60 -10.11 -4.01 4.19
CA PHE A 60 -9.81 -5.42 4.40
C PHE A 60 -9.70 -5.76 5.90
N ILE A 61 -8.93 -4.99 6.66
CA ILE A 61 -8.74 -5.21 8.11
C ILE A 61 -10.09 -5.13 8.85
N ASN A 62 -10.91 -4.12 8.55
CA ASN A 62 -12.19 -3.91 9.21
C ASN A 62 -13.21 -5.01 8.89
N ASN A 63 -13.15 -5.59 7.69
CA ASN A 63 -14.04 -6.69 7.29
C ASN A 63 -13.55 -8.07 7.75
N ASN A 64 -12.31 -8.20 8.25
CA ASN A 64 -11.69 -9.45 8.70
C ASN A 64 -11.05 -9.26 10.08
N ILE A 65 -11.84 -8.80 11.05
CA ILE A 65 -11.33 -8.37 12.37
C ILE A 65 -10.74 -9.51 13.21
N ASP A 66 -11.07 -10.75 12.87
CA ASP A 66 -10.54 -11.98 13.46
C ASP A 66 -9.15 -12.34 12.95
N TYR A 67 -8.68 -11.68 11.89
CA TYR A 67 -7.36 -11.90 11.31
C TYR A 67 -6.35 -11.01 12.02
N ASP A 68 -5.24 -11.60 12.47
CA ASP A 68 -4.08 -10.87 12.96
C ASP A 68 -3.06 -10.73 11.83
N ILE A 69 -3.09 -9.61 11.13
CA ILE A 69 -2.27 -9.38 9.93
C ILE A 69 -1.60 -8.02 9.93
N ASP A 70 -0.29 -8.01 9.71
CA ASP A 70 0.46 -6.77 9.45
C ASP A 70 0.63 -6.58 7.94
N ILE A 71 0.16 -5.44 7.43
CA ILE A 71 0.31 -5.06 6.03
C ILE A 71 1.49 -4.11 5.89
N VAL A 72 2.52 -4.52 5.15
CA VAL A 72 3.74 -3.73 4.96
C VAL A 72 3.83 -3.18 3.53
N PHE A 73 3.79 -1.85 3.40
CA PHE A 73 4.20 -1.16 2.17
C PHE A 73 5.71 -0.98 2.14
N ALA A 74 6.38 -1.78 1.32
CA ALA A 74 7.80 -1.64 1.04
C ALA A 74 8.04 -0.57 -0.04
N VAL A 75 8.78 0.47 0.30
CA VAL A 75 9.12 1.57 -0.63
C VAL A 75 10.63 1.72 -0.75
N LEU A 76 11.11 2.26 -1.87
CA LEU A 76 12.54 2.48 -2.11
C LEU A 76 12.97 3.94 -1.90
N ASP A 77 12.02 4.87 -1.87
CA ASP A 77 12.26 6.31 -1.79
C ASP A 77 11.74 6.89 -0.46
N ASN A 78 12.59 7.69 0.21
CA ASN A 78 12.27 8.38 1.46
C ASN A 78 11.12 9.39 1.31
N LYS A 79 11.06 10.09 0.18
CA LYS A 79 10.00 11.07 -0.12
C LYS A 79 8.66 10.36 -0.23
N ILE A 80 8.63 9.21 -0.92
CA ILE A 80 7.43 8.40 -1.08
C ILE A 80 6.96 7.87 0.28
N MET A 81 7.88 7.36 1.10
CA MET A 81 7.62 6.92 2.48
C MET A 81 6.97 8.03 3.30
N LYS A 82 7.59 9.22 3.36
CA LYS A 82 7.09 10.36 4.15
C LYS A 82 5.71 10.84 3.72
N ILE A 83 5.44 10.85 2.42
CA ILE A 83 4.10 11.21 1.91
C ILE A 83 3.08 10.18 2.39
N GLY A 84 3.40 8.88 2.28
CA GLY A 84 2.54 7.80 2.75
C GLY A 84 2.27 7.87 4.25
N GLU A 85 3.30 8.06 5.07
CA GLU A 85 3.15 8.22 6.54
C GLU A 85 2.28 9.44 6.88
N GLY A 86 2.48 10.55 6.17
CA GLY A 86 1.68 11.76 6.34
C GLY A 86 0.21 11.59 5.95
N ILE A 87 -0.12 10.59 5.13
CA ILE A 87 -1.50 10.24 4.75
C ILE A 87 -2.07 9.21 5.71
N LEU A 88 -1.30 8.18 6.07
CA LEU A 88 -1.70 7.14 7.02
C LEU A 88 -2.12 7.74 8.36
N ASN A 89 -1.41 8.75 8.86
CA ASN A 89 -1.75 9.44 10.11
C ASN A 89 -3.00 10.33 10.04
N LYS A 90 -3.64 10.44 8.87
CA LYS A 90 -4.83 11.29 8.64
C LYS A 90 -6.07 10.49 8.27
N VAL A 91 -5.94 9.20 8.02
CA VAL A 91 -7.02 8.29 7.57
C VAL A 91 -7.41 7.37 8.71
#